data_AF-A0A957E3I1-F1
#
_entry.id   AF-A0A957E3I1-F1
#
_cell.length_a   1.000
_cell.length_b   1.000
_cell.length_c   1.000
_cell.angle_alpha   90.00
_cell.angle_beta   90.00
_cell.angle_gamma   90.00
#
_symmetry.space_group_name_H-M   'P 1'
#
loop_
_entity.id
_entity.type
_entity.pdbx_description
1 polymer ?
#
loop_
_entity_poly.entity_id
_entity_poly.type
_entity_poly.pdbx_seq_one_letter_code
_entity_poly.pdbx_strand_id
1 'polypeptide(L)' 'MYEPKADHKFTFGLWTVGSIGRDPFGELVCKLLSPVEIVCLLAEISAWGVNSPSAQRCRYS' A
#
# COMPACT_ATOMS: atom_id res chain seq x y z
N MET A 1 -1.37 3.27 -24.55
CA MET A 1 -1.57 2.20 -23.56
C MET A 1 -0.76 2.57 -22.31
N TYR A 2 -1.37 2.62 -21.13
CA TYR A 2 -0.77 3.15 -19.90
C TYR A 2 -0.57 2.04 -18.86
N GLU A 3 0.28 1.07 -19.17
CA GLU A 3 0.59 -0.01 -18.24
C GLU A 3 1.67 0.41 -17.24
N PRO A 4 1.48 0.14 -15.94
CA PRO A 4 2.50 0.39 -14.94
C PRO A 4 3.68 -0.57 -15.14
N LYS A 5 4.90 -0.03 -15.11
CA LYS A 5 6.15 -0.79 -15.17
C LYS A 5 6.99 -0.47 -13.93
N ALA A 6 7.82 -1.43 -13.49
CA ALA A 6 8.72 -1.23 -12.36
C ALA A 6 9.64 -0.01 -12.53
N ASP A 7 10.07 0.29 -13.77
CA ASP A 7 10.89 1.46 -14.10
C ASP A 7 10.20 2.81 -13.82
N HIS A 8 8.87 2.83 -13.73
CA HIS A 8 8.11 4.02 -13.36
C HIS A 8 8.21 4.32 -11.85
N LYS A 9 8.74 3.38 -11.05
CA LYS A 9 9.07 3.53 -9.62
C LYS A 9 7.90 4.01 -8.75
N PHE A 10 6.68 3.53 -9.05
CA PHE A 10 5.51 3.85 -8.22
C PHE A 10 5.66 3.27 -6.82
N THR A 11 5.38 4.10 -5.81
CA THR A 11 5.41 3.71 -4.40
C THR A 11 4.10 4.10 -3.74
N PHE A 12 3.69 3.30 -2.77
CA PHE A 12 2.45 3.53 -2.03
C PHE A 12 2.72 3.59 -0.53
N GLY A 13 1.99 4.46 0.17
CA GLY A 13 2.01 4.47 1.62
C GLY A 13 1.21 3.29 2.17
N LEU A 14 1.70 2.63 3.20
CA LEU A 14 0.92 1.62 3.92
C LEU A 14 -0.40 2.19 4.45
N TRP A 15 -0.42 3.48 4.83
CA TRP A 15 -1.62 4.19 5.28
C TRP A 15 -2.61 4.50 4.14
N THR A 16 -2.18 4.50 2.87
CA THR A 16 -3.08 4.76 1.75
C THR A 16 -3.87 3.51 1.38
N VAL A 17 -3.17 2.37 1.27
CA VAL A 17 -3.80 1.11 0.89
C VAL A 17 -4.46 0.41 2.09
N GLY A 18 -3.90 0.61 3.29
CA GLY A 18 -4.44 0.08 4.55
C GLY A 18 -5.51 0.96 5.21
N SER A 19 -6.02 1.98 4.53
CA SER A 19 -7.09 2.82 5.09
C SER A 19 -8.38 2.02 5.20
N ILE A 20 -8.89 1.92 6.42
CA ILE A 20 -10.14 1.21 6.73
C ILE A 20 -11.41 2.07 6.50
N GLY A 21 -11.22 3.29 5.97
CA GLY A 21 -12.31 4.22 5.67
C GLY A 21 -13.01 4.79 6.90
N ARG A 22 -12.35 4.77 8.06
CA ARG A 22 -12.86 5.41 9.28
C ARG A 22 -12.82 6.92 9.14
N ASP A 23 -13.94 7.56 9.46
CA ASP A 23 -14.02 9.02 9.56
C ASP A 23 -14.71 9.42 10.89
N PRO A 24 -14.71 10.71 11.28
CA PRO A 24 -15.30 11.14 12.55
C PRO A 24 -16.81 10.87 12.70
N PHE A 25 -17.50 10.63 11.59
CA PHE A 25 -18.95 10.44 11.52
C PHE A 25 -19.33 9.02 11.06
N GLY A 26 -18.36 8.21 10.64
CA GLY A 26 -18.56 6.91 10.01
C GLY A 26 -17.75 5.79 10.68
N GLU A 27 -18.38 4.62 10.75
CA GLU A 27 -17.75 3.37 11.19
C GLU A 27 -16.86 2.76 10.09
N LEU A 28 -16.10 1.72 10.46
CA LEU A 28 -15.21 1.02 9.53
C LEU A 28 -15.99 0.40 8.37
N VAL A 29 -15.57 0.71 7.13
CA VAL A 29 -16.18 0.17 5.91
C VAL A 29 -15.31 -0.89 5.24
N CYS A 30 -14.02 -0.96 5.57
CA CYS A 30 -13.08 -1.95 5.06
C CYS A 30 -12.48 -2.79 6.20
N LYS A 31 -12.09 -4.04 5.87
CA LYS A 31 -11.40 -4.92 6.81
C LYS A 31 -10.00 -4.38 7.11
N LEU A 32 -9.55 -4.56 8.36
CA LEU A 32 -8.16 -4.34 8.71
C LEU A 32 -7.29 -5.38 7.99
N LEU A 33 -6.30 -4.90 7.24
CA LEU A 33 -5.25 -5.71 6.64
C LEU A 33 -3.96 -5.52 7.44
N SER A 34 -3.23 -6.60 7.67
CA SER A 34 -1.89 -6.53 8.24
C SER A 34 -0.92 -5.88 7.25
N PRO A 35 0.18 -5.26 7.72
CA PRO A 35 1.21 -4.72 6.84
C PRO A 35 1.75 -5.77 5.85
N VAL A 36 1.87 -7.03 6.26
CA VAL A 36 2.36 -8.13 5.39
C VAL A 36 1.38 -8.43 4.27
N GLU A 37 0.07 -8.44 4.54
CA GLU A 37 -0.94 -8.65 3.50
C GLU A 37 -0.94 -7.52 2.48
N ILE A 38 -0.84 -6.26 2.94
CA ILE A 38 -0.76 -5.09 2.04
C ILE A 38 0.50 -5.17 1.17
N VAL A 39 1.62 -5.58 1.75
CA VAL A 39 2.90 -5.80 1.08
C VAL A 39 2.77 -6.86 -0.01
N CYS A 40 2.18 -8.03 0.29
CA CYS A 40 1.97 -9.09 -0.69
C CYS A 40 1.07 -8.64 -1.85
N LEU A 41 -0.04 -7.96 -1.56
CA LEU A 41 -0.95 -7.43 -2.58
C LEU A 41 -0.26 -6.40 -3.49
N LEU A 42 0.61 -5.56 -2.92
CA LEU A 42 1.36 -4.57 -3.70
C LEU A 42 2.47 -5.20 -4.55
N ALA A 43 3.05 -6.32 -4.11
CA ALA A 43 4.01 -7.08 -4.90
C ALA A 43 3.35 -7.73 -6.14
N GLU A 44 2.11 -8.22 -6.03
CA GLU A 44 1.37 -8.82 -7.16
C GLU A 44 1.14 -7.81 -8.30
N ILE A 45 0.93 -6.54 -7.98
CA ILE A 45 0.71 -5.48 -8.98
C ILE A 45 1.99 -4.77 -9.42
N SER A 46 3.17 -5.34 -9.12
CA SER A 46 4.48 -4.79 -9.46
C SER A 46 4.75 -3.39 -8.89
N ALA A 47 4.24 -3.08 -7.68
CA ALA A 47 4.61 -1.86 -6.99
C ALA A 47 6.10 -1.87 -6.63
N TRP A 48 6.79 -0.76 -6.87
CA TRP A 48 8.25 -0.68 -6.67
C TRP A 48 8.63 -0.62 -5.17
N GLY A 49 7.72 -0.19 -4.29
CA GLY A 49 7.95 -0.22 -2.86
C GLY A 49 6.83 0.39 -2.01
N VAL A 50 6.95 0.18 -0.70
CA VAL A 50 6.01 0.69 0.31
C VAL A 50 6.70 1.65 1.28
N ASN A 51 5.95 2.65 1.76
CA ASN A 51 6.40 3.56 2.81
C ASN A 51 5.52 3.47 4.06
N SER A 52 6.11 3.54 5.25
CA SER A 52 5.37 3.71 6.50
C SER A 52 6.02 4.81 7.35
N PRO A 53 5.26 5.49 8.22
CA PRO A 53 5.82 6.48 9.14
C PRO A 53 6.83 5.89 10.15
N SER A 54 6.71 4.60 10.47
CA SER A 54 7.53 3.90 11.47
C SER A 54 8.65 3.03 10.89
N ALA A 55 8.62 2.71 9.59
CA ALA A 55 9.67 1.96 8.89
C ALA A 55 9.97 2.61 7.53
N GLN A 56 11.18 3.15 7.40
CA GLN A 56 11.68 3.73 6.16
C GLN A 56 11.86 2.63 5.09
N ARG A 57 11.11 2.81 3.99
CA ARG A 57 11.28 2.20 2.65
C ARG A 57 11.74 0.73 2.62
N CYS A 58 10.79 -0.20 2.60
CA CYS A 58 11.05 -1.57 2.14
C CYS A 58 11.03 -1.59 0.60
N ARG A 59 12.18 -1.90 -0.02
CA ARG A 59 12.30 -2.16 -1.46
C ARG A 59 12.09 -3.64 -1.70
N TYR A 60 11.29 -4.00 -2.71
CA TYR A 60 11.25 -5.36 -3.22
C TYR A 60 12.42 -5.53 -4.20
N SER A 61 13.18 -6.60 -4.00
CA SER A 61 14.25 -7.06 -4.90
C SER A 61 13.64 -7.71 -6.14
#